data_AF-A0A1F1L3J0-F1
#
_entry.id   AF-A0A1F1L3J0-F1
#
_cell.length_a   1.000
_cell.length_b   1.000
_cell.length_c   1.000
_cell.angle_alpha   90.00
_cell.angle_beta   90.00
_cell.angle_gamma   90.00
#
_symmetry.space_group_name_H-M   'P 1'
#
loop_
_entity.id
_entity.type
_entity.pdbx_description
1 polymer ?
#
loop_
_entity_poly.entity_id
_entity_poly.type
_entity_poly.pdbx_seq_one_letter_code
_entity_poly.pdbx_strand_id
1 'polypeptide(L)'
;MQYYTSVRKTIHCQFWDINLSIHGKYRIIGDSYEAKFMHGICPIIENNKLPENQQNKDLAIYAFCQEYPCNKLNSFKPIINILKNGYSQA
;
A
#
# COMPACT_ATOMS: atom_id res chain seq x y z
N MET A 1 7.19 18.07 14.18
CA MET A 1 7.54 16.87 13.38
C MET A 1 6.28 16.36 12.70
N GLN A 2 6.36 15.87 11.46
CA GLN A 2 5.22 15.22 10.81
C GLN A 2 5.38 13.72 10.97
N TYR A 3 4.46 13.09 11.70
CA TYR A 3 4.47 11.65 11.92
C TYR A 3 3.66 10.93 10.84
N TYR A 4 4.12 9.76 10.44
CA TYR A 4 3.48 8.92 9.43
C TYR A 4 3.24 7.53 10.00
N THR A 5 2.19 6.88 9.53
CA THR A 5 1.92 5.46 9.78
C THR A 5 1.55 4.77 8.49
N SER A 6 1.74 3.45 8.43
CA SER A 6 1.36 2.63 7.30
C SER A 6 0.41 1.53 7.74
N VAL A 7 -0.62 1.28 6.94
CA VAL A 7 -1.60 0.22 7.21
C VAL A 7 -1.60 -0.77 6.07
N ARG A 8 -1.55 -2.07 6.39
CA ARG A 8 -1.56 -3.14 5.41
C ARG A 8 -2.99 -3.55 5.07
N LYS A 9 -3.26 -3.85 3.81
CA LYS A 9 -4.50 -4.47 3.34
C LYS A 9 -4.17 -5.58 2.35
N THR A 10 -4.77 -6.75 2.52
CA THR A 10 -4.64 -7.82 1.54
C THR A 10 -5.71 -7.67 0.48
N ILE A 11 -5.30 -7.69 -0.78
CA ILE A 11 -6.18 -7.64 -1.94
C ILE A 11 -5.91 -8.84 -2.83
N HIS A 12 -6.93 -9.26 -3.56
CA HIS A 12 -6.75 -10.19 -4.65
C HIS A 12 -6.49 -9.39 -5.94
N CYS A 13 -5.36 -9.66 -6.60
CA CYS A 13 -5.02 -9.08 -7.90
C CYS A 13 -5.54 -10.02 -8.99
N GLN A 14 -6.58 -9.61 -9.70
CA GLN A 14 -7.26 -10.43 -10.71
C GLN A 14 -6.38 -10.72 -11.93
N PHE A 15 -5.50 -9.77 -12.29
CA PHE A 15 -4.66 -9.91 -13.47
C PHE A 15 -3.62 -11.05 -13.34
N TRP A 16 -3.02 -11.18 -12.16
CA TRP A 16 -2.01 -12.19 -11.87
C TRP A 16 -2.55 -13.39 -11.07
N ASP A 17 -3.83 -13.35 -10.66
CA ASP A 17 -4.48 -14.34 -9.80
C ASP A 17 -3.74 -14.61 -8.48
N ILE A 18 -3.29 -13.54 -7.82
CA ILE A 18 -2.53 -13.64 -6.56
C ILE A 18 -3.12 -12.78 -5.44
N ASN A 19 -2.88 -13.19 -4.20
CA ASN A 19 -3.15 -12.34 -3.04
C ASN A 19 -1.94 -11.46 -2.73
N LEU A 20 -2.12 -10.15 -2.85
CA LEU A 20 -1.09 -9.15 -2.63
C LEU A 20 -1.41 -8.34 -1.38
N SER A 21 -0.38 -8.03 -0.60
CA SER A 21 -0.50 -7.05 0.48
C SER A 21 -0.07 -5.67 0.01
N ILE A 22 -1.04 -4.77 -0.09
CA ILE A 22 -0.81 -3.36 -0.38
C ILE A 22 -0.71 -2.56 0.92
N HIS A 23 -0.05 -1.41 0.86
CA HIS A 23 0.16 -0.54 2.01
C HIS A 23 -0.46 0.83 1.77
N GLY A 24 -1.25 1.33 2.70
CA GLY A 24 -1.75 2.70 2.68
C GLY A 24 -0.85 3.56 3.56
N LYS A 25 -0.29 4.64 3.02
CA LYS A 25 0.48 5.61 3.79
C LYS A 25 -0.44 6.68 4.34
N TYR A 26 -0.32 6.95 5.64
CA TYR A 26 -1.12 7.94 6.36
C TYR A 26 -0.24 8.96 7.05
N ARG A 27 -0.74 10.19 7.13
CA ARG A 27 -0.16 11.28 7.90
C ARG A 27 -0.96 11.51 9.16
N ILE A 28 -0.29 11.51 10.31
CA ILE A 28 -0.91 11.76 11.61
C ILE A 28 -1.27 13.25 11.72
N ILE A 29 -2.47 13.54 12.22
CA ILE A 29 -3.00 14.90 12.32
C ILE A 29 -2.86 15.40 13.78
N GLY A 30 -1.92 16.32 14.00
CA GLY A 30 -1.71 16.96 15.31
C GLY A 30 -1.40 15.96 16.43
N ASP A 31 -1.89 16.24 17.63
CA ASP A 31 -1.78 15.37 18.82
C ASP A 31 -2.96 14.38 18.93
N SER A 32 -3.73 14.20 17.85
CA SER A 32 -4.83 13.25 17.83
C SER A 32 -4.37 11.84 17.43
N TYR A 33 -5.14 10.83 17.79
CA TYR A 33 -4.94 9.46 17.30
C TYR A 33 -5.47 9.26 15.88
N GLU A 34 -5.74 10.34 15.13
CA GLU A 34 -6.25 10.26 13.77
C GLU A 34 -5.13 10.42 12.74
N ALA A 35 -5.24 9.66 11.66
CA ALA A 35 -4.34 9.77 10.53
C ALA A 35 -5.14 9.83 9.22
N LYS A 36 -4.71 10.72 8.32
CA LYS A 36 -5.31 10.95 7.00
C LYS A 36 -4.54 10.19 5.93
N PHE A 37 -5.29 9.48 5.09
CA PHE A 37 -4.75 8.76 3.96
C PHE A 37 -4.05 9.70 2.98
N MET A 38 -2.88 9.30 2.50
CA MET A 38 -2.14 10.04 1.48
C MET A 38 -2.14 9.31 0.14
N HIS A 39 -1.68 8.06 0.11
CA HIS A 39 -1.62 7.24 -1.09
C HIS A 39 -1.43 5.76 -0.73
N GLY A 40 -1.84 4.89 -1.65
CA GLY A 40 -1.60 3.46 -1.60
C GLY A 40 -0.30 3.09 -2.32
N ILE A 41 0.33 2.02 -1.85
CA ILE A 41 1.59 1.49 -2.34
C ILE A 41 1.37 0.02 -2.68
N CYS A 42 1.69 -0.35 -3.92
CA CYS A 42 1.69 -1.73 -4.39
C CYS A 42 3.13 -2.25 -4.43
N PRO A 43 3.46 -3.37 -3.74
CA PRO A 43 4.82 -3.89 -3.72
C PRO A 43 5.34 -4.26 -5.11
N ILE A 44 4.50 -4.77 -6.02
CA ILE A 44 4.91 -5.07 -7.40
C ILE A 44 5.30 -3.78 -8.14
N ILE A 45 4.47 -2.74 -8.06
CA ILE A 45 4.73 -1.46 -8.73
C ILE A 45 6.00 -0.81 -8.18
N GLU A 46 6.19 -0.80 -6.86
CA GLU A 46 7.42 -0.26 -6.28
C GLU A 46 8.65 -1.10 -6.63
N ASN A 47 8.52 -2.42 -6.67
CA ASN A 47 9.58 -3.31 -7.09
C ASN A 47 10.02 -3.03 -8.54
N ASN A 48 9.06 -2.86 -9.46
CA ASN A 48 9.34 -2.62 -10.87
C ASN A 48 10.00 -1.25 -11.14
N LYS A 49 9.94 -0.31 -10.18
CA LYS A 49 10.67 0.97 -10.27
C LYS A 49 12.16 0.83 -9.90
N LEU A 50 12.55 -0.25 -9.23
CA LEU A 50 13.93 -0.47 -8.82
C LEU A 50 14.76 -1.01 -10.00
N PRO A 51 16.07 -0.71 -10.04
CA PRO A 51 17.00 -1.39 -10.94
C PRO A 51 16.94 -2.91 -10.75
N GLU A 52 17.10 -3.68 -11.82
CA GLU A 52 16.92 -5.15 -11.83
C GLU A 52 17.71 -5.87 -10.73
N ASN A 53 18.93 -5.41 -10.43
CA ASN A 53 19.78 -5.98 -9.37
C ASN A 53 19.29 -5.72 -7.94
N GLN A 54 18.33 -4.80 -7.75
CA GLN A 54 17.70 -4.46 -6.48
C GLN A 54 16.27 -4.98 -6.37
N GLN A 55 15.73 -5.56 -7.44
CA GLN A 55 14.38 -6.12 -7.44
C GLN A 55 14.32 -7.39 -6.60
N ASN A 56 13.24 -7.52 -5.83
CA ASN A 56 12.83 -8.80 -5.30
C ASN A 56 12.39 -9.70 -6.46
N LYS A 57 13.11 -10.81 -6.63
CA LYS A 57 12.89 -11.78 -7.72
C LYS A 57 11.46 -12.35 -7.72
N ASP A 58 10.88 -12.56 -6.55
CA ASP A 58 9.51 -13.10 -6.41
C ASP A 58 8.44 -12.12 -6.87
N LEU A 59 8.75 -10.82 -6.85
CA LEU A 59 7.85 -9.77 -7.35
C LEU A 59 8.17 -9.40 -8.81
N ALA A 60 9.43 -9.57 -9.23
CA ALA A 60 9.89 -9.28 -10.59
C ALA A 60 9.22 -10.16 -11.64
N ILE A 61 8.73 -11.35 -11.27
CA ILE A 61 7.91 -12.19 -12.17
C ILE A 61 6.63 -11.48 -12.65
N TYR A 62 6.18 -10.44 -11.93
CA TYR A 62 5.03 -9.61 -12.26
C TYR A 62 5.43 -8.27 -12.91
N ALA A 63 6.60 -8.22 -13.57
CA ALA A 63 7.16 -7.01 -14.20
C ALA A 63 6.16 -6.29 -15.14
N PHE A 64 5.27 -7.04 -15.78
CA PHE A 64 4.29 -6.52 -16.73
C PHE A 64 2.95 -6.11 -16.09
N CYS A 65 2.91 -5.76 -14.81
CA CYS A 65 1.67 -5.30 -14.18
C CYS A 65 1.07 -4.09 -14.93
N GLN A 66 -0.08 -4.28 -15.60
CA GLN A 66 -0.68 -3.28 -16.50
C GLN A 66 -1.72 -2.36 -15.84
N GLU A 67 -2.21 -2.70 -14.65
CA GLU A 67 -3.22 -1.90 -13.93
C GLU A 67 -2.58 -0.76 -13.13
N TYR A 68 -1.91 0.18 -13.79
CA TYR A 68 -1.48 1.42 -13.14
C TYR A 68 -2.38 2.61 -13.55
N PRO A 69 -2.98 3.36 -12.58
CA PRO A 69 -2.99 3.10 -11.15
C PRO A 69 -3.99 2.00 -10.75
N CYS A 70 -3.58 1.10 -9.86
CA CYS A 70 -4.46 0.04 -9.39
C CYS A 70 -5.56 0.62 -8.51
N ASN A 71 -6.83 0.47 -8.90
CA ASN A 71 -7.98 1.04 -8.19
C ASN A 71 -8.05 0.63 -6.71
N LYS A 72 -7.54 -0.56 -6.37
CA LYS A 72 -7.48 -1.04 -4.99
C LYS A 72 -6.56 -0.20 -4.10
N LEU A 73 -5.57 0.51 -4.66
CA LEU A 73 -4.71 1.43 -3.92
C LEU A 73 -5.44 2.66 -3.38
N ASN A 74 -6.61 3.00 -3.94
CA ASN A 74 -7.47 4.07 -3.43
C ASN A 74 -8.59 3.55 -2.52
N SER A 75 -8.62 2.24 -2.23
CA SER A 75 -9.68 1.60 -1.42
C SER A 75 -9.45 1.67 0.10
N PHE A 76 -8.43 2.40 0.53
CA PHE A 76 -8.12 2.63 1.93
C PHE A 76 -9.09 3.64 2.54
N LYS A 77 -9.40 3.48 3.84
CA LYS A 77 -10.23 4.46 4.55
C LYS A 77 -9.54 5.84 4.53
N PRO A 78 -10.24 6.93 4.20
CA PRO A 78 -9.63 8.25 4.07
C PRO A 78 -9.07 8.78 5.40
N ILE A 79 -9.70 8.40 6.52
CA ILE A 79 -9.26 8.73 7.88
C ILE A 79 -9.31 7.45 8.71
N ILE A 80 -8.29 7.23 9.53
CA ILE A 80 -8.21 6.13 10.48
C ILE A 80 -7.91 6.63 11.89
N ASN A 81 -8.39 5.91 12.88
CA ASN A 81 -7.85 5.99 14.23
C ASN A 81 -6.70 4.98 14.38
N ILE A 82 -5.51 5.44 14.71
CA ILE A 82 -4.27 4.66 14.75
C ILE A 82 -4.35 3.54 15.79
N LEU A 83 -5.03 3.77 16.93
CA LEU A 83 -5.17 2.79 17.99
C LEU A 83 -6.08 1.62 17.59
N LYS A 84 -7.04 1.87 16.68
CA LYS A 84 -8.03 0.86 16.26
C LYS A 84 -7.67 0.18 14.94
N ASN A 85 -7.12 0.94 13.99
CA ASN A 85 -6.95 0.52 12.59
C ASN A 85 -5.49 0.62 12.12
N GLY A 86 -4.52 0.81 13.03
CA GLY A 86 -3.13 1.09 12.67
C GLY A 86 -2.37 -0.10 12.07
N TYR A 87 -2.86 -1.33 12.25
CA TYR A 87 -2.12 -2.55 11.86
C TYR A 87 -2.57 -3.11 10.52
N SER A 88 -3.88 -3.25 10.30
CA SER A 88 -4.43 -3.75 9.04
C SER A 88 -5.85 -3.26 8.78
N GLN A 89 -6.24 -3.21 7.49
CA GLN A 89 -7.63 -3.06 7.07
C GLN A 89 -8.09 -4.37 6.41
N ALA A 90 -9.33 -4.76 6.72
CA ALA A 90 -10.07 -5.76 5.96
C ALA A 90 -10.54 -5.17 4.62
#